data_AF-A0AA50TPV2-F1
#
_entry.id   AF-A0AA50TPV2-F1
#
_cell.length_a   1.000
_cell.length_b   1.000
_cell.length_c   1.000
_cell.angle_alpha   90.00
_cell.angle_beta   90.00
_cell.angle_gamma   90.00
#
_symmetry.space_group_name_H-M   'P 1'
#
loop_
_entity.id
_entity.type
_entity.pdbx_description
1 polymer ?
#
loop_
_entity_poly.entity_id
_entity_poly.type
_entity_poly.pdbx_seq_one_letter_code
_entity_poly.pdbx_strand_id
1 'polypeptide(L)'
;VRAILGNNFPFDVINHKLDLPELQGEIDEVSVKKCQEAARRLKRPVVIEDTSLCFNALGGLPGPYIKWFLDKVKPEGLHNMLTGWEDKSAEAVCTFAY
;
A
#
# COMPACT_ATOMS: atom_id res chain seq x y z
N VAL A 1 2.52 -10.48 9.46
CA VAL A 1 2.32 -11.55 8.45
C VAL A 1 2.41 -12.97 9.03
N ARG A 2 3.55 -13.45 9.57
CA ARG A 2 3.68 -14.85 10.06
C ARG A 2 2.57 -15.32 11.02
N ALA A 3 2.20 -14.48 12.00
CA ALA A 3 1.13 -14.80 12.94
C ALA A 3 -0.25 -15.00 12.27
N ILE A 4 -0.50 -14.33 11.13
CA ILE A 4 -1.75 -14.44 10.36
C ILE A 4 -1.72 -15.69 9.47
N LEU A 5 -0.58 -15.99 8.84
CA LEU A 5 -0.40 -17.18 7.99
C LEU A 5 -0.41 -18.49 8.79
N GLY A 6 -0.12 -18.42 10.10
CA GLY A 6 -0.13 -19.57 11.00
C GLY A 6 1.10 -20.48 10.84
N ASN A 7 1.17 -21.47 11.72
CA ASN A 7 2.35 -22.35 11.84
C ASN A 7 2.47 -23.39 10.71
N ASN A 8 1.42 -23.59 9.92
CA ASN A 8 1.37 -24.58 8.85
C ASN A 8 1.66 -23.98 7.47
N PHE A 9 2.05 -22.70 7.39
CA PHE A 9 2.41 -22.07 6.13
C PHE A 9 3.71 -22.72 5.58
N PRO A 10 3.71 -23.23 4.33
CA PRO A 10 4.79 -24.10 3.84
C PRO A 10 6.08 -23.37 3.46
N PHE A 11 6.17 -22.06 3.66
CA PHE A 11 7.33 -21.25 3.31
C PHE A 11 7.84 -20.41 4.49
N ASP A 12 9.15 -20.25 4.58
CA ASP A 12 9.78 -19.32 5.52
C ASP A 12 9.67 -17.87 5.03
N VAL A 13 8.89 -17.05 5.73
CA VAL A 13 8.73 -15.63 5.39
C VAL A 13 9.84 -14.80 6.03
N ILE A 14 10.84 -14.38 5.26
CA ILE A 14 11.98 -13.59 5.75
C ILE A 14 11.74 -12.10 5.45
N ASN A 15 11.80 -11.24 6.46
CA ASN A 15 11.70 -9.79 6.25
C ASN A 15 12.99 -9.26 5.61
N HIS A 16 12.86 -8.47 4.54
CA HIS A 16 13.97 -7.81 3.88
C HIS A 16 13.62 -6.35 3.65
N LYS A 17 14.39 -5.43 4.25
CA LYS A 17 14.23 -4.00 4.01
C LYS A 17 14.80 -3.65 2.64
N LEU A 18 13.95 -3.25 1.71
CA LEU A 18 14.33 -2.82 0.37
C LEU A 18 13.68 -1.48 0.08
N ASP A 19 14.49 -0.49 -0.31
CA ASP A 19 13.98 0.79 -0.75
C ASP A 19 13.57 0.71 -2.22
N LEU A 20 12.25 0.73 -2.46
CA LEU A 20 11.63 0.62 -3.78
C LEU A 20 11.02 1.96 -4.17
N PRO A 21 11.05 2.33 -5.46
CA PRO A 21 10.38 3.53 -5.92
C PRO A 21 8.87 3.44 -5.65
N GLU A 22 8.27 4.53 -5.17
CA GLU A 22 6.81 4.64 -5.10
C GLU A 22 6.30 5.02 -6.49
N LEU A 23 5.76 4.03 -7.20
CA LEU A 23 5.28 4.20 -8.57
C LEU A 23 3.89 4.83 -8.58
N GLN A 24 3.57 5.54 -9.66
CA GLN A 24 2.24 6.11 -9.88
C GLN A 24 1.39 5.18 -10.73
N GLY A 25 0.09 5.18 -10.47
CA GLY A 25 -0.91 4.39 -11.18
C GLY A 25 -2.01 3.91 -10.24
N GLU A 26 -2.82 2.98 -10.76
CA GLU A 26 -3.84 2.28 -9.99
C GLU A 26 -3.21 1.27 -9.01
N ILE A 27 -3.94 0.91 -7.96
CA ILE A 27 -3.47 0.08 -6.84
C ILE A 27 -2.80 -1.23 -7.35
N ASP A 28 -3.47 -1.92 -8.27
CA ASP A 28 -2.98 -3.19 -8.81
C ASP A 28 -1.71 -3.01 -9.65
N GLU A 29 -1.67 -1.98 -10.50
CA GLU A 29 -0.49 -1.70 -11.32
C GLU A 29 0.74 -1.35 -10.48
N VAL A 30 0.54 -0.53 -9.44
CA VAL A 30 1.61 -0.13 -8.52
C VAL A 30 2.16 -1.36 -7.81
N SER A 31 1.28 -2.22 -7.28
CA SER A 31 1.66 -3.44 -6.57
C SER A 31 2.43 -4.41 -7.47
N VAL A 32 1.97 -4.64 -8.70
CA VAL A 32 2.64 -5.50 -9.68
C VAL A 32 4.04 -4.97 -10.03
N LYS A 33 4.15 -3.69 -10.39
CA LYS A 33 5.43 -3.10 -10.78
C LYS A 33 6.43 -3.07 -9.60
N LYS A 34 5.96 -2.83 -8.38
CA LYS A 34 6.77 -2.87 -7.15
C LYS A 34 7.27 -4.28 -6.85
N CYS A 35 6.42 -5.29 -7.00
CA CYS A 35 6.80 -6.69 -6.84
C CYS A 35 7.84 -7.11 -7.88
N GLN A 36 7.63 -6.77 -9.16
CA GLN A 36 8.58 -7.04 -10.23
C GLN A 36 9.94 -6.40 -9.97
N GLU A 37 9.98 -5.15 -9.50
CA GLU A 37 11.23 -4.47 -9.14
C GLU A 37 11.92 -5.12 -7.93
N ALA A 38 11.16 -5.54 -6.92
CA ALA A 38 11.69 -6.28 -5.77
C ALA A 38 12.31 -7.63 -6.21
N ALA A 39 11.60 -8.38 -7.05
CA ALA A 39 12.06 -9.65 -7.59
C ALA A 39 13.33 -9.46 -8.43
N ARG A 40 13.37 -8.43 -9.28
CA ARG A 40 14.52 -8.09 -10.12
C ARG A 40 15.76 -7.78 -9.27
N ARG A 41 15.61 -7.03 -8.18
CA ARG A 41 16.74 -6.66 -7.29
C ARG A 41 17.21 -7.82 -6.42
N LEU A 42 16.29 -8.60 -5.85
CA LEU A 42 16.62 -9.66 -4.89
C LEU A 42 16.90 -11.02 -5.53
N LYS A 43 16.52 -11.21 -6.80
CA LYS A 43 16.69 -12.43 -7.60
C LYS A 43 16.21 -13.69 -6.87
N ARG A 44 15.04 -13.60 -6.24
CA ARG A 44 14.41 -14.64 -5.43
C ARG A 44 12.89 -14.46 -5.45
N PRO A 45 12.09 -15.47 -5.04
CA PRO A 45 10.68 -15.27 -4.76
C PRO A 45 10.49 -14.17 -3.71
N VAL A 46 9.61 -13.22 -4.00
CA VAL A 46 9.33 -12.08 -3.13
C VAL A 46 7.82 -11.95 -2.98
N VAL A 47 7.38 -11.54 -1.81
CA VAL A 47 6.03 -11.02 -1.62
C VAL A 47 6.19 -9.59 -1.12
N ILE A 48 5.43 -8.66 -1.71
CA ILE A 48 5.35 -7.27 -1.25
C ILE A 48 3.95 -6.98 -0.75
N GLU A 49 3.84 -5.95 0.08
CA GLU A 49 2.59 -5.41 0.60
C GLU A 49 2.53 -3.92 0.26
N ASP A 50 1.44 -3.48 -0.34
CA ASP A 50 1.10 -2.07 -0.52
C ASP A 50 -0.23 -1.77 0.18
N THR A 51 -0.30 -0.63 0.85
CA THR A 51 -1.50 -0.16 1.56
C THR A 51 -1.95 1.17 0.98
N SER A 52 -3.24 1.25 0.65
CA SER A 52 -3.90 2.43 0.13
C SER A 52 -5.00 2.90 1.08
N LEU A 53 -5.24 4.21 1.13
CA LEU A 53 -6.40 4.80 1.79
C LEU A 53 -7.20 5.59 0.77
N CYS A 54 -8.40 5.10 0.47
CA CYS A 54 -9.21 5.55 -0.64
C CYS A 54 -10.42 6.34 -0.11
N PHE A 55 -10.43 7.66 -0.28
CA PHE A 55 -11.62 8.45 0.07
C PHE A 55 -12.60 8.45 -1.11
N ASN A 56 -13.83 8.02 -0.85
CA ASN A 56 -14.85 7.90 -1.90
C ASN A 56 -15.15 9.25 -2.55
N ALA A 57 -15.25 10.30 -1.73
CA ALA A 57 -15.43 11.67 -2.18
C ALA A 57 -14.31 12.20 -3.10
N LEU A 58 -13.09 11.64 -3.02
CA LEU A 58 -11.94 12.03 -3.85
C LEU A 58 -11.67 11.01 -4.96
N GLY A 59 -12.64 10.17 -5.32
CA GLY A 59 -12.47 9.15 -6.35
C GLY A 59 -11.38 8.13 -6.00
N GLY A 60 -11.19 7.83 -4.72
CA GLY A 60 -10.19 6.88 -4.24
C GLY A 60 -8.83 7.48 -3.89
N LEU A 61 -8.63 8.79 -4.02
CA LEU A 61 -7.43 9.46 -3.52
C LEU A 61 -7.46 9.63 -1.98
N PRO A 62 -6.29 9.71 -1.31
CA PRO A 62 -4.92 9.65 -1.87
C PRO A 62 -4.49 8.26 -2.36
N GLY A 63 -5.24 7.20 -2.05
CA GLY A 63 -5.01 5.85 -2.57
C GLY A 63 -3.59 5.35 -2.26
N PRO A 64 -2.83 4.88 -3.26
CA PRO A 64 -1.47 4.37 -3.05
C PRO A 64 -0.46 5.45 -2.61
N TYR A 65 -0.83 6.73 -2.70
CA TYR A 65 0.01 7.85 -2.30
C TYR A 65 -0.09 8.20 -0.80
N ILE A 66 -0.88 7.43 -0.02
CA ILE A 66 -1.18 7.74 1.38
C ILE A 66 0.05 7.98 2.24
N LYS A 67 1.18 7.30 1.99
CA LYS A 67 2.45 7.52 2.69
C LYS A 67 2.89 8.99 2.65
N TRP A 68 2.82 9.62 1.47
CA TRP A 68 3.24 11.01 1.29
C TRP A 68 2.24 11.99 1.90
N PHE A 69 0.94 11.75 1.71
CA PHE A 69 -0.09 12.58 2.31
C PHE A 69 -0.01 12.53 3.84
N LEU A 70 0.07 11.34 4.42
CA LEU A 70 0.21 11.18 5.87
C LEU A 70 1.48 11.86 6.42
N ASP A 71 2.61 11.76 5.71
CA ASP A 71 3.84 12.45 6.12
C ASP A 71 3.69 13.98 6.10
N LYS A 72 3.08 14.54 5.05
CA LYS A 72 3.00 16.00 4.86
C LYS A 72 1.86 16.67 5.61
N VAL A 73 0.66 16.10 5.56
CA VAL A 73 -0.55 16.73 6.13
C VAL A 73 -0.94 16.17 7.49
N LYS A 74 -0.35 15.03 7.90
CA LYS A 74 -0.66 14.32 9.16
C LYS A 74 -2.12 13.84 9.22
N PRO A 75 -2.54 13.06 10.24
CA PRO A 75 -3.92 12.55 10.31
C PRO A 75 -4.98 13.65 10.31
N GLU A 76 -4.73 14.78 10.97
CA GLU A 76 -5.63 15.92 10.98
C GLU A 76 -5.81 16.53 9.58
N GLY A 77 -4.71 16.69 8.83
CA GLY A 77 -4.79 17.18 7.46
C GLY A 77 -5.53 16.23 6.52
N LEU A 78 -5.38 14.91 6.68
CA LEU A 78 -6.16 13.92 5.93
C LEU A 78 -7.67 14.08 6.17
N HIS A 79 -8.07 14.32 7.42
CA HIS A 79 -9.47 14.61 7.75
C HIS A 79 -9.93 15.94 7.13
N ASN A 80 -9.11 16.99 7.24
CA ASN A 80 -9.43 18.31 6.72
C ASN A 80 -9.51 18.37 5.19
N MET A 81 -8.83 17.47 4.47
CA MET A 81 -8.99 17.32 3.02
C MET A 81 -10.43 17.03 2.62
N LEU A 82 -11.21 16.39 3.50
CA LEU A 82 -12.59 16.06 3.25
C LEU A 82 -13.58 17.14 3.70
N THR A 83 -13.16 18.24 4.35
CA THR A 83 -14.08 19.23 4.94
C THR A 83 -15.15 19.73 3.96
N GLY A 84 -14.79 19.96 2.69
CA GLY A 84 -15.72 20.44 1.66
C GLY A 84 -16.66 19.40 1.05
N TRP A 85 -16.59 18.14 1.47
CA TRP A 85 -17.37 17.03 0.93
C TRP A 85 -18.39 16.53 1.95
N GLU A 86 -19.60 16.19 1.54
CA GLU A 86 -20.56 15.55 2.47
C GLU A 86 -20.14 14.11 2.79
N ASP A 87 -19.70 13.38 1.77
CA ASP A 87 -19.22 12.00 1.91
C ASP A 87 -17.85 11.96 2.60
N LYS A 88 -17.80 11.25 3.73
CA LYS A 88 -16.57 11.01 4.53
C LYS A 88 -16.16 9.54 4.52
N SER A 89 -16.85 8.70 3.75
CA SER A 89 -16.56 7.28 3.66
C SER A 89 -15.23 7.02 2.97
N ALA A 90 -14.56 5.97 3.43
CA ALA A 90 -13.22 5.63 3.00
C ALA A 90 -13.00 4.13 3.10
N GLU A 91 -12.11 3.62 2.25
CA GLU A 91 -11.67 2.22 2.26
C GLU A 91 -10.17 2.15 2.52
N ALA A 92 -9.76 1.28 3.42
CA ALA A 92 -8.37 0.88 3.59
C ALA A 92 -8.15 -0.41 2.79
N VAL A 93 -7.30 -0.33 1.77
CA VAL A 93 -7.03 -1.46 0.86
C VAL A 93 -5.60 -1.94 1.11
N CYS A 94 -5.45 -3.22 1.39
CA CYS A 94 -4.15 -3.88 1.49
C CYS A 94 -4.02 -4.88 0.36
N THR A 95 -2.97 -4.73 -0.44
CA THR A 95 -2.69 -5.58 -1.60
C THR A 95 -1.38 -6.33 -1.36
N PHE A 96 -1.44 -7.66 -1.42
CA PHE A 96 -0.27 -8.51 -1.49
C PHE A 96 0.00 -8.89 -2.94
N ALA A 97 1.24 -8.70 -3.40
CA ALA A 97 1.70 -9.16 -4.71
C ALA A 97 2.88 -10.11 -4.55
N TYR A 98 2.88 -11.19 -5.32
CA TYR A 98 3.87 -12.28 -5.31
C TYR A 98 4.29 -12.65 -6.74
#